data_AF-A0A9W4PB20-F1
#
_entry.id   AF-A0A9W4PB20-F1
#
_cell.length_a   1.000
_cell.length_b   1.000
_cell.length_c   1.000
_cell.angle_alpha   90.00
_cell.angle_beta   90.00
_cell.angle_gamma   90.00
#
_symmetry.space_group_name_H-M   'P 1'
#
loop_
_entity.id
_entity.type
_entity.pdbx_description
1 polymer ?
#
loop_
_entity_poly.entity_id
_entity_poly.type
_entity_poly.pdbx_seq_one_letter_code
_entity_poly.pdbx_strand_id
1 'polypeptide(L)'
;MAFFVPTITSGNSDNEFGPGIYTTSSLSHALRYVGRQGALMVFQNPDFQNLNLCEPSEDDWRVIVGFWCRLPLSDAAERVPEQWKNTDIMKGPISRRGNRTEPARVSGQDVQVVGVSYAGCAALAASLKMIIWME
;
A
#
# COMPACT_ATOMS: atom_id res chain seq x y z
N MET A 1 13.77 -14.25 3.68
CA MET A 1 14.51 -13.10 3.12
C MET A 1 13.91 -11.83 3.71
N ALA A 2 14.71 -10.94 4.29
CA ALA A 2 14.24 -9.64 4.74
C ALA A 2 14.22 -8.68 3.53
N PHE A 3 13.04 -8.29 3.09
CA PHE A 3 12.84 -7.33 2.00
C PHE A 3 13.18 -5.94 2.54
N PHE A 4 14.37 -5.43 2.19
CA PHE A 4 14.82 -4.10 2.60
C PHE A 4 14.27 -3.06 1.62
N VAL A 5 12.96 -2.81 1.70
CA VAL A 5 12.34 -1.66 1.04
C VAL A 5 12.23 -0.54 2.06
N PRO A 6 12.52 0.72 1.67
CA PRO A 6 12.42 1.86 2.57
C PRO A 6 11.07 1.85 3.28
N THR A 7 11.09 1.55 4.57
CA THR A 7 9.93 1.71 5.43
C THR A 7 9.88 3.19 5.74
N ILE A 8 9.08 3.94 4.97
CA ILE A 8 9.18 5.40 4.93
C ILE A 8 8.96 6.00 6.32
N THR A 9 8.08 5.43 7.15
CA THR A 9 8.01 5.68 8.59
C THR A 9 7.26 4.54 9.30
N SER A 10 7.56 4.29 10.59
CA SER A 10 6.78 3.38 11.47
C SER A 10 5.59 4.06 12.15
N GLY A 11 5.42 5.39 11.94
CA GLY A 11 4.45 6.22 12.64
C GLY A 11 3.17 6.53 11.87
N ASN A 12 3.17 6.38 10.54
CA ASN A 12 2.00 6.69 9.72
C ASN A 12 1.33 5.43 9.17
N SER A 13 0.04 5.56 8.85
CA SER A 13 -0.83 4.63 8.09
C SER A 13 -0.23 4.06 6.81
N ASP A 14 0.86 4.66 6.37
CA ASP A 14 1.36 4.77 5.02
C ASP A 14 1.90 3.45 4.46
N ASN A 15 2.05 2.44 5.32
CA ASN A 15 2.57 1.12 4.97
C ASN A 15 1.58 0.00 5.32
N GLU A 16 0.28 0.20 5.19
CA GLU A 16 -0.76 -0.70 5.70
C GLU A 16 -0.82 -2.11 5.07
N PHE A 17 -0.16 -2.33 3.94
CA PHE A 17 -0.02 -3.65 3.32
C PHE A 17 1.32 -4.34 3.56
N GLY A 18 2.24 -3.72 4.29
CA GLY A 18 3.61 -4.21 4.40
C GLY A 18 4.67 -3.23 3.90
N PRO A 19 5.95 -3.65 3.84
CA PRO A 19 6.99 -2.90 3.16
C PRO A 19 6.74 -2.92 1.64
N GLY A 20 6.86 -1.77 0.98
CA GLY A 20 6.59 -1.67 -0.45
C GLY A 20 6.74 -0.25 -1.00
N ILE A 21 6.60 -0.12 -2.32
CA ILE A 21 6.45 1.18 -2.98
C ILE A 21 4.96 1.43 -3.17
N TYR A 22 4.44 2.41 -2.42
CA TYR A 22 3.04 2.79 -2.43
C TYR A 22 2.78 3.85 -3.49
N THR A 23 1.79 3.62 -4.35
CA THR A 23 1.38 4.55 -5.41
C THR A 23 -0.13 4.73 -5.39
N THR A 24 -0.61 5.86 -5.89
CA THR A 24 -2.04 6.16 -5.98
C THR A 24 -2.32 6.99 -7.23
N SER A 25 -3.51 6.83 -7.80
CA SER A 25 -4.01 7.69 -8.87
C SER A 25 -4.48 9.06 -8.36
N SER A 26 -4.63 9.22 -7.04
CA SER A 26 -5.06 10.47 -6.40
C SER A 26 -3.88 11.41 -6.22
N LEU A 27 -3.70 12.36 -7.13
CA LEU A 27 -2.65 13.38 -7.01
C LEU A 27 -2.77 14.17 -5.69
N SER A 28 -4.00 14.47 -5.25
CA SER A 28 -4.22 15.13 -3.96
C SER A 28 -3.71 14.31 -2.77
N HIS A 29 -3.88 12.98 -2.81
CA HIS A 29 -3.37 12.11 -1.76
C HIS A 29 -1.84 12.05 -1.79
N ALA A 30 -1.26 11.88 -2.98
CA ALA A 30 0.18 11.84 -3.16
C ALA A 30 0.86 13.15 -2.74
N LEU A 31 0.26 14.30 -3.04
CA LEU A 31 0.76 15.62 -2.59
C LEU A 31 0.68 15.78 -1.07
N ARG A 32 -0.40 15.32 -0.43
CA ARG A 32 -0.50 15.30 1.04
C ARG A 32 0.59 14.45 1.67
N TYR A 33 0.92 13.33 1.04
CA TYR A 33 1.98 12.43 1.48
C TYR A 33 3.37 13.07 1.37
N VAL A 34 3.68 13.67 0.22
CA VAL A 34 4.96 14.36 -0.03
C VAL A 34 5.13 15.55 0.93
N GLY A 35 4.05 16.22 1.32
CA GLY A 35 4.09 17.34 2.25
C GLY A 35 4.75 18.57 1.63
N ARG A 36 5.60 19.27 2.38
CA ARG A 36 6.22 20.54 1.95
C ARG A 36 7.51 20.33 1.15
N GLN A 37 8.23 19.23 1.38
CA GLN A 37 9.53 18.95 0.76
C GLN A 37 9.60 17.45 0.47
N GLY A 38 9.96 17.10 -0.76
CA GLY A 38 10.08 15.70 -1.17
C GLY A 38 10.00 15.52 -2.68
N ALA A 39 9.78 14.27 -3.11
CA ALA A 39 9.69 13.93 -4.52
C ALA A 39 8.42 13.12 -4.82
N LEU A 40 7.73 13.47 -5.89
CA LEU A 40 6.64 12.69 -6.46
C LEU A 40 7.17 11.85 -7.63
N MET A 41 6.99 10.54 -7.56
CA MET A 41 7.27 9.64 -8.68
C MET A 41 5.98 9.37 -9.45
N VAL A 42 6.00 9.58 -10.76
CA VAL A 42 4.85 9.36 -11.65
C VAL A 42 5.12 8.13 -12.50
N PHE A 43 4.26 7.13 -12.35
CA PHE A 43 4.32 5.87 -13.10
C PHE A 43 3.23 5.87 -14.17
N GLN A 44 3.59 5.57 -15.41
CA GLN A 44 2.66 5.56 -16.53
C GLN A 44 2.41 4.12 -17.01
N ASN A 45 1.16 3.67 -16.90
CA ASN A 45 0.70 2.36 -17.36
C ASN A 45 1.62 1.19 -16.94
N PRO A 46 1.86 1.00 -15.62
CA PRO A 46 2.64 -0.14 -15.16
C PRO A 46 2.03 -1.45 -15.65
N ASP A 47 2.86 -2.33 -16.20
CA ASP A 47 2.45 -3.65 -16.67
C ASP A 47 2.56 -4.68 -15.53
N PHE A 48 1.43 -5.27 -15.17
CA PHE A 48 1.32 -6.27 -14.11
C PHE A 48 0.88 -7.65 -14.63
N GLN A 49 0.82 -7.88 -15.95
CA GLN A 49 0.24 -9.11 -16.52
C GLN A 49 0.95 -10.40 -16.09
N ASN A 50 2.25 -10.33 -15.80
CA ASN A 50 3.08 -11.47 -15.40
C ASN A 50 3.42 -11.48 -13.90
N LEU A 51 2.63 -10.76 -13.09
CA LEU A 51 2.85 -10.62 -11.66
C LEU A 51 1.65 -11.14 -10.87
N ASN A 52 1.91 -11.61 -9.65
CA ASN A 52 0.85 -12.03 -8.74
C ASN A 52 0.15 -10.79 -8.15
N LEU A 53 -0.94 -10.36 -8.78
CA LEU A 53 -1.80 -9.29 -8.30
C LEU A 53 -2.77 -9.81 -7.23
N CYS A 54 -2.84 -9.10 -6.09
CA CYS A 54 -3.83 -9.32 -5.05
C CYS A 54 -4.72 -8.07 -4.90
N GLU A 55 -6.02 -8.26 -5.16
CA GLU A 55 -7.09 -7.30 -4.88
C GLU A 55 -7.96 -7.89 -3.77
N PRO A 56 -7.62 -7.65 -2.48
CA PRO A 56 -8.35 -8.28 -1.37
C PRO A 56 -9.81 -7.82 -1.35
N SER A 57 -10.70 -8.72 -0.91
CA SER A 57 -12.07 -8.37 -0.54
C SER A 57 -12.07 -7.36 0.63
N GLU A 58 -13.20 -6.72 0.92
CA GLU A 58 -13.27 -5.77 2.05
C GLU A 58 -12.89 -6.43 3.39
N ASP A 59 -13.32 -7.68 3.61
CA ASP A 59 -13.00 -8.42 4.82
C ASP A 59 -11.53 -8.85 4.86
N ASP A 60 -10.97 -9.33 3.73
CA ASP A 60 -9.55 -9.67 3.63
C ASP A 60 -8.67 -8.43 3.84
N TRP A 61 -9.05 -7.31 3.24
CA TRP A 61 -8.39 -6.02 3.42
C TRP A 61 -8.36 -5.63 4.89
N ARG A 62 -9.50 -5.75 5.60
CA ARG A 62 -9.60 -5.44 7.03
C ARG A 62 -8.69 -6.33 7.87
N VAL A 63 -8.61 -7.62 7.53
CA VAL A 63 -7.72 -8.58 8.20
C VAL A 63 -6.25 -8.25 7.93
N ILE A 64 -5.87 -7.99 6.68
CA ILE A 64 -4.48 -7.67 6.29
C ILE A 64 -4.02 -6.37 6.97
N VAL A 65 -4.79 -5.28 6.81
CA VAL A 65 -4.46 -3.98 7.41
C VAL A 65 -4.42 -4.09 8.94
N GLY A 66 -5.39 -4.78 9.54
CA GLY A 66 -5.41 -4.94 10.98
C GLY A 66 -4.26 -5.80 11.51
N PHE A 67 -3.90 -6.89 10.83
CA PHE A 67 -2.75 -7.71 11.16
C PHE A 67 -1.45 -6.91 11.08
N TRP A 68 -1.22 -6.22 9.97
CA TRP A 68 0.01 -5.47 9.75
C TRP A 68 0.14 -4.25 10.67
N CYS A 69 -0.95 -3.49 10.86
CA CYS A 69 -0.99 -2.34 11.77
C CYS A 69 -1.12 -2.76 13.25
N ARG A 70 -1.05 -4.06 13.58
CA ARG A 70 -1.16 -4.60 14.95
C ARG A 70 -2.42 -4.15 15.69
N LEU A 71 -3.53 -4.07 14.96
CA LEU A 71 -4.84 -3.78 15.54
C LEU A 71 -5.33 -5.02 16.31
N PRO A 72 -6.09 -4.83 17.42
CA PRO A 72 -6.66 -5.94 18.16
C PRO A 72 -7.77 -6.61 17.34
N LEU A 73 -7.37 -7.64 16.59
CA LEU A 73 -8.26 -8.52 15.82
C LEU A 73 -8.12 -9.94 16.39
N SER A 74 -9.24 -10.56 16.76
CA SER A 74 -9.26 -11.98 17.14
C SER A 74 -8.79 -12.84 15.97
N ASP A 75 -7.86 -13.76 16.25
CA ASP A 75 -7.33 -14.76 15.32
C ASP A 75 -6.75 -14.17 14.03
N ALA A 76 -6.24 -12.93 14.10
CA ALA A 76 -5.75 -12.20 12.93
C ALA A 76 -4.70 -12.99 12.14
N ALA A 77 -3.73 -13.59 12.83
CA ALA A 77 -2.64 -14.34 12.20
C ALA A 77 -3.12 -15.58 11.42
N GLU A 78 -4.20 -16.23 11.88
CA GLU A 78 -4.79 -17.41 11.23
C GLU A 78 -5.67 -17.03 10.04
N ARG A 79 -6.18 -15.80 10.04
CA ARG A 79 -7.10 -15.28 9.02
C ARG A 79 -6.42 -14.54 7.88
N VAL A 80 -5.14 -14.19 8.02
CA VAL A 80 -4.39 -13.51 6.95
C VAL A 80 -4.39 -14.39 5.69
N PRO A 81 -4.90 -13.90 4.54
CA PRO A 81 -4.95 -14.69 3.33
C PRO A 81 -3.55 -15.12 2.86
N GLU A 82 -3.41 -16.38 2.44
CA GLU A 82 -2.16 -16.89 1.86
C GLU A 82 -1.73 -16.10 0.61
N GLN A 83 -2.68 -15.55 -0.14
CA GLN A 83 -2.42 -14.73 -1.32
C GLN A 83 -1.58 -13.49 -0.98
N TRP A 84 -1.77 -12.89 0.21
CA TRP A 84 -0.99 -11.73 0.65
C TRP A 84 0.50 -12.06 0.81
N LYS A 85 0.84 -13.31 1.17
CA LYS A 85 2.24 -13.73 1.39
C LYS A 85 3.04 -13.89 0.11
N ASN A 86 2.38 -14.19 -1.01
CA ASN A 86 3.02 -14.55 -2.28
C ASN A 86 2.69 -13.57 -3.43
N THR A 87 2.22 -12.37 -3.09
CA THR A 87 1.84 -11.35 -4.06
C THR A 87 3.01 -10.44 -4.41
N ASP A 88 3.04 -9.97 -5.66
CA ASP A 88 3.99 -8.97 -6.13
C ASP A 88 3.41 -7.56 -6.07
N ILE A 89 2.10 -7.45 -6.34
CA ILE A 89 1.34 -6.21 -6.37
C ILE A 89 0.10 -6.34 -5.48
N MET A 90 -0.03 -5.44 -4.52
CA MET A 90 -1.27 -5.25 -3.75
C MET A 90 -2.05 -4.07 -4.32
N LYS A 91 -3.36 -4.22 -4.49
CA LYS A 91 -4.24 -3.10 -4.88
C LYS A 91 -5.48 -3.08 -4.01
N GLY A 92 -5.75 -1.94 -3.38
CA GLY A 92 -6.89 -1.80 -2.49
C GLY A 92 -7.11 -0.36 -2.02
N PRO A 93 -8.14 -0.11 -1.21
CA PRO A 93 -8.38 1.21 -0.66
C PRO A 93 -7.24 1.61 0.30
N ILE A 94 -6.96 2.91 0.37
CA ILE A 94 -6.08 3.50 1.41
C ILE A 94 -6.91 3.67 2.68
N SER A 95 -6.44 3.19 3.82
CA SER A 95 -7.19 3.34 5.07
C SER A 95 -7.31 4.80 5.49
N ARG A 96 -8.44 5.12 6.10
CA ARG A 96 -8.61 6.30 6.95
C ARG A 96 -8.81 5.87 8.40
N ARG A 97 -8.55 6.80 9.30
CA ARG A 97 -8.91 6.63 10.70
C ARG A 97 -10.44 6.57 10.83
N GLY A 98 -10.94 5.56 11.54
CA GLY A 98 -12.35 5.49 11.91
C GLY A 98 -12.72 6.51 12.99
N ASN A 99 -14.00 6.85 13.04
CA ASN A 99 -14.58 7.65 14.13
C ASN A 99 -14.94 6.77 15.36
N ARG A 100 -15.61 7.35 16.37
CA ARG A 100 -15.98 6.66 17.63
C ARG A 100 -16.84 5.40 17.44
N THR A 101 -17.60 5.32 16.37
CA THR A 101 -18.53 4.20 16.09
C THR A 101 -17.98 3.23 15.04
N GLU A 102 -16.86 3.57 14.41
CA GLU A 102 -16.23 2.78 13.37
C GLU A 102 -15.03 1.99 13.92
N PRO A 103 -14.61 0.91 13.24
CA PRO A 103 -13.32 0.28 13.49
C PRO A 103 -12.16 1.29 13.41
N ALA A 104 -11.05 1.03 14.11
CA ALA A 104 -9.91 1.96 14.17
C ALA A 104 -9.38 2.39 12.78
N ARG A 105 -9.46 1.48 11.80
CA ARG A 105 -9.17 1.72 10.39
C ARG A 105 -10.38 1.30 9.55
N VAL A 106 -10.74 2.12 8.59
CA VAL A 106 -11.80 1.83 7.61
C VAL A 106 -11.33 2.22 6.22
N SER A 107 -11.91 1.62 5.19
CA SER A 107 -11.54 1.89 3.79
C SER A 107 -11.81 3.36 3.44
N GLY A 108 -10.80 4.01 2.85
CA GLY A 108 -10.92 5.35 2.28
C GLY A 108 -11.48 5.34 0.87
N GLN A 109 -11.58 6.53 0.28
CA GLN A 109 -12.06 6.72 -1.10
C GLN A 109 -10.94 6.59 -2.14
N ASP A 110 -9.71 6.91 -1.74
CA ASP A 110 -8.54 6.76 -2.61
C ASP A 110 -8.08 5.30 -2.65
N VAL A 111 -7.60 4.85 -3.81
CA VAL A 111 -7.03 3.51 -4.02
C VAL A 111 -5.53 3.63 -4.13
N GLN A 112 -4.83 2.63 -3.60
CA GLN A 112 -3.39 2.44 -3.75
C GLN A 112 -3.08 1.19 -4.56
N VAL A 113 -1.95 1.25 -5.25
CA VAL A 113 -1.27 0.11 -5.88
C VAL A 113 0.13 0.06 -5.30
N VAL A 114 0.53 -1.11 -4.80
CA VAL A 114 1.74 -1.27 -4.01
C VAL A 114 2.60 -2.38 -4.57
N GLY A 115 3.84 -2.06 -4.94
CA GLY A 115 4.85 -3.06 -5.23
C GLY A 115 5.42 -3.62 -3.92
N VAL A 116 5.13 -4.88 -3.60
CA VAL A 116 5.51 -5.52 -2.32
C VAL A 116 6.56 -6.62 -2.50
N SER A 117 6.99 -6.87 -3.74
CA SER A 117 8.10 -7.76 -4.07
C SER A 117 9.12 -7.07 -5.00
N TYR A 118 10.26 -7.71 -5.23
CA TYR A 118 11.23 -7.22 -6.21
C TYR A 118 10.64 -7.12 -7.62
N ALA A 119 9.83 -8.09 -8.02
CA ALA A 119 9.20 -8.10 -9.34
C ALA A 119 8.16 -6.97 -9.46
N GLY A 120 7.36 -6.75 -8.41
CA GLY A 120 6.41 -5.63 -8.34
C GLY A 120 7.10 -4.27 -8.37
N CYS A 121 8.16 -4.09 -7.59
CA CYS A 121 8.97 -2.87 -7.61
C CYS A 121 9.65 -2.65 -8.97
N ALA A 122 10.13 -3.72 -9.63
CA ALA A 122 10.73 -3.63 -10.95
C ALA A 122 9.72 -3.19 -12.02
N ALA A 123 8.48 -3.67 -11.97
CA ALA A 123 7.42 -3.23 -12.87
C ALA A 123 7.06 -1.74 -12.67
N LEU A 124 7.03 -1.25 -11.43
CA LEU A 124 6.90 0.17 -11.15
C LEU A 124 8.11 0.94 -11.69
N ALA A 125 9.33 0.52 -11.40
CA ALA A 125 10.54 1.18 -11.89
C ALA A 125 10.59 1.26 -13.44
N ALA A 126 10.21 0.20 -14.14
CA ALA A 126 10.15 0.14 -15.60
C ALA A 126 9.11 1.09 -16.21
N SER A 127 8.10 1.49 -15.44
CA SER A 127 7.03 2.41 -15.85
C SER A 127 7.21 3.83 -15.30
N LEU A 128 8.33 4.12 -14.63
CA LEU A 128 8.63 5.44 -14.11
C LEU A 128 8.75 6.44 -15.27
N LYS A 129 7.84 7.40 -15.31
CA LYS A 129 7.75 8.40 -16.37
C LYS A 129 8.38 9.73 -16.00
N MET A 130 8.28 10.11 -14.72
CA MET A 130 8.72 11.41 -14.24
C MET A 130 8.99 11.37 -12.74
N ILE A 131 9.94 12.18 -12.29
CA ILE A 131 10.13 12.54 -10.89
C ILE A 131 9.96 14.05 -10.79
N ILE A 132 9.06 14.51 -9.91
CA ILE A 132 8.83 15.93 -9.63
C ILE A 132 9.39 16.22 -8.25
N TRP A 133 10.39 17.11 -8.19
CA TRP A 133 10.97 17.57 -6.94
C TRP A 133 10.19 18.77 -6.41
N MET A 134 9.84 18.75 -5.13
CA MET A 134 9.07 19.79 -4.44
C MET A 134 9.98 20.49 -3.43
N GLU A 135 10.10 21.81 -3.55
CA GLU A 135 10.92 22.70 -2.68
C GLU A 135 10.06 23.64 -1.84
#